data_AF-A0A3S3LTT5-F1
#
_entry.id   AF-A0A3S3LTT5-F1
#
_cell.length_a   1.000
_cell.length_b   1.000
_cell.length_c   1.000
_cell.angle_alpha   90.00
_cell.angle_beta   90.00
_cell.angle_gamma   90.00
#
_symmetry.space_group_name_H-M   'P 1'
#
loop_
_entity.id
_entity.type
_entity.pdbx_description
1 polymer ?
#
loop_
_entity_poly.entity_id
_entity_poly.type
_entity_poly.pdbx_seq_one_letter_code
_entity_poly.pdbx_strand_id
1 'polypeptide(L)'
;MYLFFKKRLQKKMIGASLLIGLAICLIQFYQIINNYLLYGMGAAHVLNDSPYSNWIGIDSFNFSPILFFLLIPIIASIPAATLLRQDINNQFILQLKIRKSLKQIIWSYAGVAFITGFIVIMIPLLINFSSYFFILPNIKPDDMINANLAIINKNTLLVSLYYTHPFWHAMIAIIVTSLWGGLFSLFTFATSLFIKNKFVALSSGLMLQIVLLLVNSIIKFPKLGSYAPFDFLKETNNADVNLSTVAVVTFIMIIVSLSLIKWGGKRSVVK
;
A
#
# COMPACT_ATOMS: atom_id res chain seq x y z
N MET A 1 -16.75 21.61 6.54
CA MET A 1 -15.87 20.70 5.78
C MET A 1 -16.20 19.23 6.07
N TYR A 2 -16.36 18.86 7.34
CA TYR A 2 -16.69 17.49 7.79
C TYR A 2 -17.98 16.87 7.19
N LEU A 3 -19.09 17.61 7.16
CA LEU A 3 -20.37 17.17 6.55
C LEU A 3 -20.28 16.90 5.04
N PHE A 4 -19.38 17.59 4.33
CA PHE A 4 -19.13 17.39 2.90
C PHE A 4 -18.46 16.03 2.65
N PHE A 5 -17.47 15.68 3.47
CA PHE A 5 -16.74 14.42 3.36
C PHE A 5 -17.60 13.20 3.71
N LYS A 6 -18.41 13.29 4.78
CA LYS A 6 -19.25 12.17 5.25
C LYS A 6 -20.31 11.75 4.22
N LYS A 7 -20.84 12.68 3.42
CA LYS A 7 -21.84 12.39 2.37
C LYS A 7 -21.22 11.94 1.04
N ARG A 8 -19.94 12.25 0.77
CA ARG A 8 -19.28 12.00 -0.53
C ARG A 8 -18.35 10.80 -0.58
N LEU A 9 -18.03 10.20 0.56
CA LEU A 9 -17.30 8.93 0.61
C LEU A 9 -18.07 7.88 -0.22
N GLN A 10 -17.45 7.39 -1.28
CA GLN A 10 -18.02 6.34 -2.12
C GLN A 10 -17.95 4.99 -1.41
N LYS A 11 -18.83 4.81 -0.42
CA LYS A 11 -18.85 3.62 0.46
C LYS A 11 -18.84 2.32 -0.32
N LYS A 12 -19.52 2.26 -1.47
CA LYS A 12 -19.52 1.09 -2.37
C LYS A 12 -18.13 0.79 -2.94
N MET A 13 -17.40 1.81 -3.42
CA MET A 13 -16.08 1.63 -4.03
C MET A 13 -15.01 1.35 -2.97
N ILE A 14 -15.10 2.02 -1.82
CA ILE A 14 -14.26 1.74 -0.65
C ILE A 14 -14.50 0.31 -0.15
N GLY A 15 -15.77 -0.12 -0.08
CA GLY A 15 -16.13 -1.48 0.27
C GLY A 15 -15.57 -2.50 -0.73
N ALA A 16 -15.70 -2.24 -2.04
CA ALA A 16 -15.14 -3.11 -3.07
C ALA A 16 -13.62 -3.22 -2.99
N SER A 17 -12.90 -2.12 -2.80
CA SER A 17 -11.43 -2.14 -2.65
C SER A 17 -10.99 -2.86 -1.37
N LEU A 18 -11.71 -2.67 -0.26
CA LEU A 18 -11.47 -3.40 0.99
C LEU A 18 -11.70 -4.91 0.82
N LEU A 19 -12.78 -5.30 0.16
CA LEU A 19 -13.08 -6.71 -0.11
C LEU A 19 -11.97 -7.37 -0.95
N ILE A 20 -11.44 -6.68 -1.96
CA ILE A 20 -10.32 -7.20 -2.76
C ILE A 20 -9.07 -7.40 -1.88
N GLY A 21 -8.68 -6.39 -1.09
CA GLY A 21 -7.52 -6.48 -0.21
C GLY A 21 -7.68 -7.59 0.85
N LEU A 22 -8.87 -7.68 1.46
CA LEU A 22 -9.19 -8.71 2.44
C LEU A 22 -9.22 -10.11 1.84
N ALA A 23 -9.77 -10.28 0.63
CA ALA A 23 -9.80 -11.57 -0.05
C ALA A 23 -8.38 -12.11 -0.24
N ILE A 24 -7.43 -11.27 -0.68
CA ILE A 24 -6.03 -11.69 -0.86
C ILE A 24 -5.40 -12.07 0.49
N CYS A 25 -5.66 -11.29 1.55
CA CYS A 25 -5.17 -11.59 2.90
C CYS A 25 -5.74 -12.91 3.45
N LEU A 26 -7.03 -13.19 3.20
CA LEU A 26 -7.67 -14.43 3.63
C LEU A 26 -7.18 -15.63 2.83
N ILE A 27 -6.91 -15.47 1.53
CA ILE A 27 -6.30 -16.52 0.70
C ILE A 27 -4.92 -16.86 1.23
N GLN A 28 -4.09 -15.86 1.55
CA GLN A 28 -2.76 -16.07 2.15
C GLN A 28 -2.86 -16.81 3.50
N PHE A 29 -3.77 -16.38 4.37
CA PHE A 29 -4.01 -17.02 5.65
C PHE A 29 -4.45 -18.49 5.50
N TYR A 30 -5.36 -18.77 4.57
CA TYR A 30 -5.80 -20.13 4.25
C TYR A 30 -4.67 -21.00 3.71
N GLN A 31 -3.80 -20.46 2.84
CA GLN A 31 -2.63 -21.16 2.33
C GLN A 31 -1.69 -21.60 3.46
N ILE A 32 -1.40 -20.71 4.41
CA ILE A 32 -0.52 -21.01 5.54
C ILE A 32 -1.13 -22.05 6.47
N ILE A 33 -2.42 -21.93 6.81
CA ILE A 33 -3.11 -22.94 7.65
C ILE A 33 -3.11 -24.31 6.97
N ASN A 34 -3.42 -24.36 5.68
CA ASN A 34 -3.39 -25.62 4.94
C ASN A 34 -1.99 -26.24 4.91
N ASN A 35 -0.94 -25.41 4.82
CA ASN A 35 0.42 -25.93 4.86
C ASN A 35 0.74 -26.60 6.21
N TYR A 36 0.28 -26.04 7.33
CA TYR A 36 0.39 -26.68 8.64
C TYR A 36 -0.40 -27.99 8.73
N LEU A 37 -1.62 -28.03 8.18
CA LEU A 37 -2.50 -29.21 8.25
C LEU A 37 -2.07 -30.35 7.32
N LEU A 38 -1.65 -30.05 6.09
CA LEU A 38 -1.39 -31.05 5.04
C LEU A 38 0.03 -31.62 5.08
N TYR A 39 1.04 -30.80 5.36
CA TYR A 39 2.44 -31.24 5.29
C TYR A 39 2.98 -31.78 6.62
N GLY A 40 2.15 -31.83 7.66
CA GLY A 40 2.58 -32.33 8.96
C GLY A 40 3.81 -31.58 9.49
N MET A 41 3.96 -30.29 9.13
CA MET A 41 4.83 -29.34 9.82
C MET A 41 4.28 -29.22 11.25
N GLY A 42 4.62 -30.22 12.07
CA GLY A 42 3.90 -30.57 13.30
C GLY A 42 3.97 -29.49 14.38
N ALA A 43 3.55 -29.86 15.60
CA ALA A 43 3.55 -28.98 16.76
C ALA A 43 4.88 -28.20 16.95
N ALA A 44 6.02 -28.78 16.57
CA ALA A 44 7.33 -28.13 16.67
C ALA A 44 7.51 -26.90 15.75
N HIS A 45 6.92 -26.86 14.54
CA HIS A 45 6.98 -25.68 13.67
C HIS A 45 6.05 -24.57 14.15
N VAL A 46 4.82 -24.92 14.53
CA VAL A 46 3.84 -23.97 15.10
C VAL A 46 4.35 -23.32 16.39
N LEU A 47 5.13 -24.05 17.19
CA LEU A 47 5.73 -23.54 18.42
C LEU A 47 6.92 -22.60 18.18
N ASN A 48 7.59 -22.71 17.04
CA ASN A 48 8.74 -21.88 16.68
C ASN A 48 8.34 -20.67 15.81
N ASP A 49 7.19 -20.77 15.14
CA ASP A 49 6.60 -19.69 14.37
C ASP A 49 5.88 -18.67 15.25
N SER A 50 5.79 -17.44 14.75
CA SER A 50 5.12 -16.34 15.42
C SER A 50 4.22 -15.57 14.46
N PRO A 51 3.29 -14.74 14.95
CA PRO A 51 2.57 -13.79 14.10
C PRO A 51 3.53 -12.91 13.27
N TYR A 52 4.72 -12.65 13.80
CA TYR A 52 5.77 -11.86 13.18
C TYR A 52 6.65 -12.65 12.21
N SER A 53 6.38 -13.94 11.93
CA SER A 53 7.04 -14.68 10.86
C SER A 53 6.13 -14.98 9.67
N ASN A 54 4.81 -15.05 9.90
CA ASN A 54 3.86 -15.57 8.92
C ASN A 54 2.88 -14.54 8.35
N TRP A 55 2.83 -13.33 8.90
CA TRP A 55 1.98 -12.29 8.34
C TRP A 55 2.42 -11.90 6.92
N ILE A 56 1.49 -11.34 6.15
CA ILE A 56 1.66 -11.12 4.70
C ILE A 56 2.88 -10.26 4.34
N GLY A 57 3.38 -9.44 5.26
CA GLY A 57 4.56 -8.60 5.04
C GLY A 57 5.89 -9.36 5.03
N ILE A 58 5.96 -10.56 5.61
CA ILE A 58 7.18 -11.38 5.71
C ILE A 58 7.12 -12.60 4.79
N ASP A 59 5.91 -13.10 4.53
CA ASP A 59 5.70 -14.26 3.68
C ASP A 59 6.26 -14.02 2.27
N SER A 60 7.39 -14.68 1.99
CA SER A 60 8.12 -14.59 0.72
C SER A 60 7.93 -15.83 -0.15
N PHE A 61 7.22 -16.84 0.36
CA PHE A 61 7.10 -18.15 -0.30
C PHE A 61 5.79 -18.27 -1.07
N ASN A 62 4.72 -17.65 -0.58
CA ASN A 62 3.42 -17.72 -1.24
C ASN A 62 3.28 -16.66 -2.34
N PHE A 63 2.41 -16.96 -3.32
CA PHE A 63 2.08 -16.01 -4.39
C PHE A 63 1.17 -14.85 -3.91
N SER A 64 0.38 -15.07 -2.86
CA SER A 64 -0.61 -14.10 -2.37
C SER A 64 0.01 -12.77 -1.90
N PRO A 65 1.10 -12.75 -1.10
CA PRO A 65 1.86 -11.53 -0.80
C PRO A 65 2.34 -10.79 -2.06
N ILE A 66 2.95 -11.50 -3.01
CA ILE A 66 3.44 -10.91 -4.27
C ILE A 66 2.29 -10.19 -4.99
N LEU A 67 1.14 -10.85 -5.13
CA LEU A 67 -0.03 -10.28 -5.76
C LEU A 67 -0.58 -9.06 -4.99
N PHE A 68 -0.62 -9.13 -3.65
CA PHE A 68 -1.07 -8.01 -2.82
C PHE A 68 -0.20 -6.76 -3.04
N PHE A 69 1.11 -6.86 -2.81
CA PHE A 69 2.03 -5.73 -2.91
C PHE A 69 2.16 -5.18 -4.35
N LEU A 70 1.99 -6.04 -5.35
CA LEU A 70 1.93 -5.60 -6.75
C LEU A 70 0.67 -4.77 -7.05
N LEU A 71 -0.47 -5.16 -6.47
CA LEU A 71 -1.77 -4.55 -6.74
C LEU A 71 -2.12 -3.38 -5.82
N ILE A 72 -1.32 -3.09 -4.78
CA ILE A 72 -1.51 -1.92 -3.89
C ILE A 72 -1.88 -0.65 -4.66
N PRO A 73 -1.18 -0.25 -5.75
CA PRO A 73 -1.50 0.99 -6.44
C PRO A 73 -2.91 1.02 -7.01
N ILE A 74 -3.41 -0.11 -7.52
CA ILE A 74 -4.78 -0.20 -8.04
C ILE A 74 -5.77 -0.22 -6.89
N ILE A 75 -5.60 -1.13 -5.92
CA ILE A 75 -6.53 -1.32 -4.81
C ILE A 75 -6.74 0.00 -4.06
N ALA A 76 -5.65 0.72 -3.75
CA ALA A 76 -5.70 2.01 -3.05
C ALA A 76 -6.30 3.15 -3.89
N SER A 77 -6.21 3.07 -5.22
CA SER A 77 -6.66 4.13 -6.13
C SER A 77 -8.11 3.99 -6.59
N ILE A 78 -8.74 2.82 -6.41
CA ILE A 78 -10.15 2.59 -6.79
C ILE A 78 -11.08 3.68 -6.23
N PRO A 79 -11.04 4.05 -4.94
CA PRO A 79 -11.90 5.10 -4.40
C PRO A 79 -11.62 6.48 -5.00
N ALA A 80 -10.36 6.79 -5.30
CA ALA A 80 -9.94 8.11 -5.76
C ALA A 80 -10.28 8.36 -7.24
N ALA A 81 -10.01 7.38 -8.11
CA ALA A 81 -10.22 7.49 -9.56
C ALA A 81 -11.69 7.74 -9.94
N THR A 82 -12.62 7.24 -9.13
CA THR A 82 -14.06 7.38 -9.35
C THR A 82 -14.66 8.63 -8.71
N LEU A 83 -14.00 9.20 -7.69
CA LEU A 83 -14.52 10.32 -6.90
C LEU A 83 -14.61 11.62 -7.71
N LEU A 84 -13.55 11.98 -8.42
CA LEU A 84 -13.55 13.18 -9.26
C LEU A 84 -14.41 13.03 -10.51
N ARG A 85 -14.38 11.86 -11.16
CA ARG A 85 -15.08 11.65 -12.43
C ARG A 85 -16.60 11.64 -12.28
N GLN A 86 -17.12 11.01 -11.22
CA GLN A 86 -18.56 11.06 -10.92
C GLN A 86 -19.04 12.49 -10.67
N ASP A 87 -18.21 13.33 -10.03
CA ASP A 87 -18.59 14.69 -9.65
C ASP A 87 -18.51 15.68 -10.81
N ILE A 88 -17.60 15.43 -11.77
CA ILE A 88 -17.61 16.09 -13.07
C ILE A 88 -18.88 15.72 -13.84
N ASN A 89 -19.15 14.41 -13.98
CA ASN A 89 -20.27 13.93 -14.81
C ASN A 89 -21.63 14.39 -14.27
N ASN A 90 -21.80 14.41 -12.95
CA ASN A 90 -23.04 14.83 -12.29
C ASN A 90 -23.17 16.36 -12.18
N GLN A 91 -22.29 17.14 -12.83
CA GLN A 91 -22.24 18.61 -12.78
C GLN A 91 -22.14 19.22 -11.37
N PHE A 92 -21.92 18.40 -10.35
CA PHE A 92 -21.88 18.81 -8.95
C PHE A 92 -20.70 19.74 -8.66
N ILE A 93 -19.60 19.58 -9.40
CA ILE A 93 -18.46 20.48 -9.31
C ILE A 93 -18.87 21.93 -9.58
N LEU A 94 -19.84 22.19 -10.48
CA LEU A 94 -20.33 23.54 -10.74
C LEU A 94 -21.02 24.14 -9.51
N GLN A 95 -21.83 23.36 -8.79
CA GLN A 95 -22.46 23.80 -7.55
C GLN A 95 -21.43 24.12 -6.45
N LEU A 96 -20.33 23.37 -6.41
CA LEU A 96 -19.24 23.64 -5.46
C LEU A 96 -18.44 24.89 -5.83
N LYS A 97 -18.21 25.14 -7.13
CA LYS A 97 -17.50 26.33 -7.60
C LYS A 97 -18.20 27.64 -7.17
N ILE A 98 -19.52 27.63 -6.98
CA ILE A 98 -20.28 28.79 -6.49
C ILE A 98 -19.89 29.16 -5.04
N ARG A 99 -19.54 28.16 -4.23
CA ARG A 99 -19.29 28.35 -2.77
C ARG A 99 -17.81 28.35 -2.40
N LYS A 100 -16.94 27.80 -3.23
CA LYS A 100 -15.52 27.60 -2.94
C LYS A 100 -14.65 27.78 -4.17
N SER A 101 -13.42 28.25 -3.95
CA SER A 101 -12.43 28.30 -5.02
C SER A 101 -12.09 26.90 -5.53
N LEU A 102 -11.84 26.78 -6.83
CA LEU A 102 -11.47 25.52 -7.48
C LEU A 102 -10.24 24.88 -6.83
N LYS A 103 -9.27 25.71 -6.42
CA LYS A 103 -8.10 25.27 -5.65
C LYS A 103 -8.51 24.55 -4.36
N GLN A 104 -9.36 25.15 -3.54
CA GLN A 104 -9.83 24.51 -2.29
C GLN A 104 -10.57 23.20 -2.56
N ILE A 105 -11.35 23.14 -3.64
CA ILE A 105 -12.06 21.91 -4.04
C ILE A 105 -11.03 20.82 -4.36
N ILE A 106 -10.10 21.04 -5.30
CA ILE A 106 -9.12 20.02 -5.71
C ILE A 106 -8.29 19.52 -4.53
N TRP A 107 -7.81 20.40 -3.65
CA TRP A 107 -7.06 19.99 -2.47
C TRP A 107 -7.89 19.19 -1.47
N SER A 108 -9.21 19.45 -1.39
CA SER A 108 -10.11 18.63 -0.58
C SER A 108 -10.25 17.21 -1.15
N TYR A 109 -10.35 17.07 -2.48
CA TYR A 109 -10.43 15.76 -3.13
C TYR A 109 -9.10 15.00 -3.03
N ALA A 110 -7.97 15.70 -3.16
CA ALA A 110 -6.63 15.14 -2.96
C ALA A 110 -6.48 14.54 -1.54
N GLY A 111 -6.91 15.27 -0.50
CA GLY A 111 -6.89 14.78 0.87
C GLY A 111 -7.76 13.53 1.07
N VAL A 112 -8.95 13.48 0.46
CA VAL A 112 -9.82 12.29 0.51
C VAL A 112 -9.19 11.11 -0.22
N ALA A 113 -8.61 11.34 -1.39
CA ALA A 113 -7.92 10.30 -2.15
C ALA A 113 -6.82 9.66 -1.29
N PHE A 114 -5.96 10.48 -0.68
CA PHE A 114 -4.90 9.99 0.20
C PHE A 114 -5.45 9.20 1.39
N ILE A 115 -6.42 9.75 2.15
CA ILE A 115 -6.97 9.10 3.34
C ILE A 115 -7.68 7.80 2.99
N THR A 116 -8.45 7.77 1.89
CA THR A 116 -9.14 6.55 1.45
C THR A 116 -8.17 5.49 0.98
N GLY A 117 -7.14 5.85 0.19
CA GLY A 117 -6.09 4.92 -0.20
C GLY A 117 -5.32 4.35 0.99
N PHE A 118 -5.00 5.19 1.97
CA PHE A 118 -4.35 4.79 3.22
C PHE A 118 -5.18 3.76 4.00
N ILE A 119 -6.45 4.06 4.26
CA ILE A 119 -7.34 3.20 5.04
C ILE A 119 -7.60 1.87 4.33
N VAL A 120 -7.76 1.89 3.01
CA VAL A 120 -8.05 0.70 2.20
C VAL A 120 -6.91 -0.32 2.24
N ILE A 121 -5.66 0.12 2.40
CA ILE A 121 -4.51 -0.78 2.56
C ILE A 121 -4.27 -1.14 4.03
N MET A 122 -4.45 -0.19 4.94
CA MET A 122 -4.22 -0.41 6.37
C MET A 122 -5.14 -1.48 6.97
N ILE A 123 -6.44 -1.43 6.64
CA ILE A 123 -7.44 -2.34 7.24
C ILE A 123 -7.14 -3.82 6.90
N PRO A 124 -6.92 -4.22 5.63
CA PRO A 124 -6.57 -5.60 5.31
C PRO A 124 -5.29 -6.08 6.00
N LEU A 125 -4.25 -5.24 6.04
CA LEU A 125 -2.99 -5.60 6.69
C LEU A 125 -3.14 -5.79 8.21
N LEU A 126 -3.87 -4.90 8.88
CA LEU A 126 -4.15 -5.03 10.31
C LEU A 126 -4.95 -6.30 10.62
N ILE A 127 -5.96 -6.63 9.80
CA ILE A 127 -6.77 -7.83 9.98
C ILE A 127 -5.92 -9.08 9.74
N ASN A 128 -5.10 -9.11 8.69
CA ASN A 128 -4.20 -10.22 8.41
C ASN A 128 -3.22 -10.43 9.57
N PHE A 129 -2.54 -9.38 10.01
CA PHE A 129 -1.60 -9.48 11.13
C PHE A 129 -2.28 -9.94 12.42
N SER A 130 -3.45 -9.37 12.74
CA SER A 130 -4.22 -9.75 13.93
C SER A 130 -4.72 -11.19 13.88
N SER A 131 -5.03 -11.72 12.69
CA SER A 131 -5.53 -13.09 12.55
C SER A 131 -4.51 -14.15 13.02
N TYR A 132 -3.22 -13.88 12.89
CA TYR A 132 -2.18 -14.81 13.33
C TYR A 132 -2.05 -14.93 14.85
N PHE A 133 -2.45 -13.91 15.62
CA PHE A 133 -2.44 -13.99 17.09
C PHE A 133 -3.47 -14.99 17.64
N PHE A 134 -4.48 -15.37 16.85
CA PHE A 134 -5.45 -16.39 17.27
C PHE A 134 -4.94 -17.83 17.10
N ILE A 135 -3.89 -18.04 16.30
CA ILE A 135 -3.41 -19.37 15.92
C ILE A 135 -1.98 -19.61 16.41
N LEU A 136 -1.11 -18.62 16.28
CA LEU A 136 0.31 -18.73 16.56
C LEU A 136 0.65 -18.17 17.94
N PRO A 137 1.62 -18.78 18.65
CA PRO A 137 2.08 -18.25 19.92
C PRO A 137 2.79 -16.91 19.72
N ASN A 138 2.56 -15.97 20.64
CA ASN A 138 3.20 -14.66 20.62
C ASN A 138 4.62 -14.73 21.17
N ILE A 139 5.52 -15.35 20.40
CA ILE A 139 6.94 -15.51 20.74
C ILE A 139 7.75 -14.50 19.92
N LYS A 140 8.84 -13.99 20.51
CA LYS A 140 9.75 -13.10 19.79
C LYS A 140 10.54 -13.91 18.75
N PRO A 141 10.70 -13.40 17.52
CA PRO A 141 11.58 -14.03 16.55
C PRO A 141 13.01 -14.15 17.07
N ASP A 142 13.66 -15.27 16.74
CA ASP A 142 15.07 -15.54 17.06
C ASP A 142 15.83 -15.83 15.76
N ASP A 143 16.97 -15.18 15.53
CA ASP A 143 17.81 -15.32 14.34
C ASP A 143 18.22 -16.77 14.05
N MET A 144 18.50 -17.56 15.10
CA MET A 144 18.94 -18.94 14.95
C MET A 144 17.79 -19.88 14.60
N ILE A 145 16.62 -19.65 15.18
CA ILE A 145 15.43 -20.47 14.97
C ILE A 145 14.77 -20.13 13.62
N ASN A 146 14.77 -18.85 13.23
CA ASN A 146 14.12 -18.33 12.04
C ASN A 146 15.08 -18.01 10.90
N ALA A 147 16.25 -18.66 10.88
CA ALA A 147 17.28 -18.46 9.85
C ALA A 147 16.76 -18.69 8.42
N ASN A 148 15.74 -19.54 8.26
CA ASN A 148 15.04 -19.82 7.00
C ASN A 148 14.31 -18.61 6.41
N LEU A 149 13.90 -17.65 7.23
CA LEU A 149 13.27 -16.40 6.78
C LEU A 149 14.28 -15.39 6.23
N ALA A 150 15.58 -15.63 6.46
CA ALA A 150 16.70 -14.80 5.99
C ALA A 150 16.52 -13.30 6.28
N ILE A 151 16.01 -12.95 7.47
CA ILE A 151 15.76 -11.57 7.88
C ILE A 151 17.08 -10.93 8.29
N ILE A 152 17.67 -10.15 7.37
CA ILE A 152 19.00 -9.57 7.55
C ILE A 152 19.01 -8.08 7.20
N ASN A 153 20.02 -7.35 7.67
CA ASN A 153 20.16 -5.90 7.45
C ASN A 153 20.22 -5.48 5.97
N LYS A 154 20.41 -6.44 5.05
CA LYS A 154 20.41 -6.17 3.62
C LYS A 154 19.00 -6.08 3.03
N ASN A 155 18.09 -6.97 3.43
CA ASN A 155 16.78 -7.10 2.78
C ASN A 155 15.61 -6.58 3.60
N THR A 156 15.84 -6.30 4.89
CA THR A 156 14.80 -5.94 5.84
C THR A 156 15.18 -4.62 6.49
N LEU A 157 14.24 -3.67 6.55
CA LEU A 157 14.46 -2.41 7.24
C LEU A 157 14.42 -2.61 8.76
N LEU A 158 15.26 -1.90 9.51
CA LEU A 158 15.20 -1.86 10.98
C LEU A 158 15.25 -3.24 11.66
N VAL A 159 16.15 -4.13 11.23
CA VAL A 159 16.25 -5.52 11.73
C VAL A 159 16.49 -5.61 13.24
N SER A 160 17.26 -4.69 13.80
CA SER A 160 17.43 -4.62 15.25
C SER A 160 16.09 -4.42 15.98
N LEU A 161 15.15 -3.68 15.39
CA LEU A 161 13.82 -3.48 15.94
C LEU A 161 12.95 -4.73 15.80
N TYR A 162 13.09 -5.47 14.69
CA TYR A 162 12.40 -6.75 14.47
C TYR A 162 12.70 -7.74 15.60
N TYR A 163 13.96 -7.95 15.96
CA TYR A 163 14.34 -8.92 17.00
C TYR A 163 14.12 -8.42 18.43
N THR A 164 14.14 -7.11 18.68
CA THR A 164 13.92 -6.55 20.04
C THR A 164 12.44 -6.33 20.36
N HIS A 165 11.70 -5.75 19.42
CA HIS A 165 10.31 -5.31 19.53
C HIS A 165 9.52 -5.60 18.23
N PRO A 166 9.26 -6.89 17.91
CA PRO A 166 8.68 -7.30 16.62
C PRO A 166 7.30 -6.72 16.33
N PHE A 167 6.48 -6.50 17.36
CA PHE A 167 5.17 -5.87 17.22
C PHE A 167 5.25 -4.45 16.66
N TRP A 168 6.19 -3.64 17.16
CA TRP A 168 6.36 -2.27 16.69
C TRP A 168 6.96 -2.22 15.30
N HIS A 169 7.83 -3.17 14.98
CA HIS A 169 8.37 -3.34 13.64
C HIS A 169 7.26 -3.61 12.62
N ALA A 170 6.39 -4.61 12.88
CA ALA A 170 5.21 -4.90 12.06
C ALA A 170 4.27 -3.70 11.90
N MET A 171 4.00 -2.97 12.99
CA MET A 171 3.15 -1.77 12.92
C MET A 171 3.78 -0.67 12.05
N ILE A 172 5.09 -0.47 12.11
CA ILE A 172 5.80 0.49 11.26
C ILE A 172 5.68 0.07 9.80
N ALA A 173 5.88 -1.21 9.47
CA ALA A 173 5.74 -1.69 8.10
C ALA A 173 4.31 -1.52 7.56
N ILE A 174 3.30 -1.81 8.37
CA ILE A 174 1.89 -1.56 8.02
C ILE A 174 1.64 -0.07 7.76
N ILE A 175 2.14 0.82 8.61
CA ILE A 175 2.00 2.27 8.44
C ILE A 175 2.69 2.73 7.17
N VAL A 176 3.95 2.31 6.93
CA VAL A 176 4.72 2.69 5.74
C VAL A 176 4.01 2.20 4.46
N THR A 177 3.53 0.96 4.45
CA THR A 177 2.77 0.40 3.32
C THR A 177 1.47 1.14 3.07
N SER A 178 0.76 1.50 4.14
CA SER A 178 -0.48 2.27 4.05
C SER A 178 -0.23 3.70 3.57
N LEU A 179 0.85 4.34 4.02
CA LEU A 179 1.28 5.66 3.52
C LEU A 179 1.51 5.61 2.00
N TRP A 180 2.20 4.59 1.50
CA TRP A 180 2.36 4.38 0.06
C TRP A 180 1.05 4.11 -0.67
N GLY A 181 0.13 3.34 -0.08
CA GLY A 181 -1.24 3.20 -0.59
C GLY A 181 -1.92 4.57 -0.77
N GLY A 182 -1.81 5.44 0.23
CA GLY A 182 -2.28 6.82 0.15
C GLY A 182 -1.58 7.64 -0.95
N LEU A 183 -0.26 7.52 -1.09
CA LEU A 183 0.52 8.22 -2.12
C LEU A 183 0.17 7.75 -3.54
N PHE A 184 -0.02 6.45 -3.77
CA PHE A 184 -0.47 5.93 -5.06
C PHE A 184 -1.87 6.46 -5.41
N SER A 185 -2.78 6.48 -4.44
CA SER A 185 -4.12 7.04 -4.61
C SER A 185 -4.08 8.53 -4.94
N LEU A 186 -3.20 9.28 -4.28
CA LEU A 186 -2.96 10.71 -4.54
C LEU A 186 -2.38 10.94 -5.94
N PHE A 187 -1.42 10.12 -6.37
CA PHE A 187 -0.84 10.18 -7.71
C PHE A 187 -1.87 9.88 -8.78
N THR A 188 -2.65 8.81 -8.62
CA THR A 188 -3.76 8.47 -9.52
C THR A 188 -4.82 9.57 -9.57
N PHE A 189 -5.13 10.21 -8.45
CA PHE A 189 -5.98 11.39 -8.43
C PHE A 189 -5.37 12.53 -9.27
N ALA A 190 -4.07 12.80 -9.09
CA ALA A 190 -3.37 13.84 -9.84
C ALA A 190 -3.40 13.59 -11.35
N THR A 191 -3.14 12.35 -11.80
CA THR A 191 -3.18 11.97 -13.22
C THR A 191 -4.60 12.02 -13.79
N SER A 192 -5.63 11.72 -12.97
CA SER A 192 -7.04 11.82 -13.37
C SER A 192 -7.48 13.23 -13.77
N LEU A 193 -6.76 14.27 -13.34
CA LEU A 193 -7.02 15.66 -13.76
C LEU A 193 -6.65 15.90 -15.24
N PHE A 194 -5.75 15.09 -15.79
CA PHE A 194 -5.28 15.20 -17.17
C PHE A 194 -5.94 14.18 -18.10
N ILE A 195 -6.28 13.00 -17.56
CA ILE A 195 -6.78 11.86 -18.32
C ILE A 195 -8.30 11.78 -18.23
N LYS A 196 -9.00 11.80 -19.38
CA LYS A 196 -10.47 11.70 -19.42
C LYS A 196 -10.98 10.28 -19.14
N ASN A 197 -10.22 9.26 -19.48
CA ASN A 197 -10.62 7.87 -19.33
C ASN A 197 -10.35 7.36 -17.90
N LYS A 198 -11.41 6.96 -17.19
CA LYS A 198 -11.36 6.46 -15.81
C LYS A 198 -10.42 5.27 -15.64
N PHE A 199 -10.39 4.35 -16.61
CA PHE A 199 -9.59 3.13 -16.51
C PHE A 199 -8.10 3.42 -16.65
N VAL A 200 -7.73 4.31 -17.57
CA VAL A 200 -6.33 4.72 -17.79
C VAL A 200 -5.82 5.55 -16.61
N ALA A 201 -6.67 6.42 -16.03
CA ALA A 201 -6.30 7.12 -14.81
C ALA A 201 -6.07 6.14 -13.66
N LEU A 202 -6.99 5.18 -13.46
CA LEU A 202 -6.90 4.16 -12.41
C LEU A 202 -5.66 3.27 -12.54
N SER A 203 -5.28 2.88 -13.76
CA SER A 203 -4.09 2.07 -13.99
C SER A 203 -2.78 2.84 -13.87
N SER A 204 -2.81 4.18 -13.84
CA SER A 204 -1.58 5.00 -13.82
C SER A 204 -0.65 4.70 -12.65
N GLY A 205 -1.18 4.45 -11.44
CA GLY A 205 -0.37 4.10 -10.27
C GLY A 205 0.35 2.75 -10.44
N LEU A 206 -0.31 1.75 -11.01
CA LEU A 206 0.30 0.44 -11.27
C LEU A 206 1.29 0.50 -12.44
N MET A 207 0.99 1.27 -13.48
CA MET A 207 1.95 1.53 -14.56
C MET A 207 3.23 2.17 -14.01
N LEU A 208 3.11 3.14 -13.10
CA LEU A 208 4.26 3.75 -12.43
C LEU A 208 5.07 2.70 -11.65
N GLN A 209 4.41 1.83 -10.87
CA GLN A 209 5.10 0.77 -10.13
C GLN A 209 5.82 -0.22 -11.06
N ILE A 210 5.17 -0.65 -12.15
CA ILE A 210 5.77 -1.58 -13.13
C ILE A 210 6.98 -0.91 -13.81
N VAL A 211 6.86 0.35 -14.21
CA VAL A 211 7.98 1.08 -14.80
C VAL A 211 9.14 1.17 -13.80
N LEU A 212 8.89 1.51 -12.53
CA LEU A 212 9.94 1.56 -11.52
C LEU A 212 10.62 0.19 -11.32
N LEU A 213 9.85 -0.90 -11.33
CA LEU A 213 10.38 -2.26 -11.26
C LEU A 213 11.28 -2.60 -12.46
N LEU A 214 10.82 -2.29 -13.68
CA LEU A 214 11.60 -2.53 -14.90
C LEU A 214 12.88 -1.68 -14.94
N VAL A 215 12.81 -0.42 -14.53
CA VAL A 215 14.00 0.41 -14.46
C VAL A 215 14.94 -0.14 -13.39
N ASN A 216 14.43 -0.61 -12.24
CA ASN A 216 15.26 -1.17 -11.16
C ASN A 216 16.01 -2.44 -11.59
N SER A 217 15.39 -3.28 -12.42
CA SER A 217 16.04 -4.48 -12.93
C SER A 217 17.18 -4.17 -13.91
N ILE A 218 17.09 -3.06 -14.65
CA ILE A 218 18.08 -2.61 -15.64
C ILE A 218 19.18 -1.77 -14.97
N ILE A 219 18.81 -0.80 -14.13
CA ILE A 219 19.69 0.17 -13.48
C ILE A 219 19.79 -0.16 -12.00
N LYS A 220 20.80 -0.97 -11.65
CA LYS A 220 21.06 -1.33 -10.26
C LYS A 220 21.99 -0.32 -9.61
N PHE A 221 21.65 0.10 -8.39
CA PHE A 221 22.52 0.89 -7.52
C PHE A 221 22.99 0.02 -6.34
N PRO A 222 24.16 -0.64 -6.43
CA PRO A 222 24.57 -1.68 -5.48
C PRO A 222 24.64 -1.22 -4.02
N LYS A 223 24.87 0.08 -3.78
CA LYS A 223 24.97 0.66 -2.43
C LYS A 223 23.66 1.25 -1.90
N LEU A 224 22.70 1.53 -2.79
CA LEU A 224 21.46 2.23 -2.44
C LEU A 224 20.27 1.28 -2.32
N GLY A 225 20.40 0.01 -2.74
CA GLY A 225 19.29 -0.94 -2.74
C GLY A 225 18.21 -0.61 -3.77
N SER A 226 17.07 -1.29 -3.68
CA SER A 226 15.95 -1.10 -4.59
C SER A 226 15.19 0.18 -4.28
N TYR A 227 14.81 0.88 -5.36
CA TYR A 227 13.98 2.08 -5.33
C TYR A 227 12.54 1.81 -5.79
N ALA A 228 12.20 0.56 -6.12
CA ALA A 228 10.85 0.19 -6.51
C ALA A 228 9.97 -0.04 -5.25
N PRO A 229 8.80 0.60 -5.12
CA PRO A 229 7.92 0.42 -3.96
C PRO A 229 7.54 -1.04 -3.68
N PHE A 230 7.30 -1.83 -4.72
CA PHE A 230 7.05 -3.27 -4.56
C PHE A 230 8.13 -3.98 -3.73
N ASP A 231 9.39 -3.55 -3.86
CA ASP A 231 10.50 -4.23 -3.22
C ASP A 231 10.68 -3.86 -1.75
N PHE A 232 10.48 -2.60 -1.39
CA PHE A 232 10.77 -2.14 -0.03
C PHE A 232 9.52 -2.06 0.87
N LEU A 233 8.33 -2.28 0.33
CA LEU A 233 7.08 -2.20 1.09
C LEU A 233 6.79 -3.45 1.93
N LYS A 234 7.24 -4.61 1.47
CA LYS A 234 7.26 -5.82 2.28
C LYS A 234 8.43 -5.77 3.25
N GLU A 235 8.26 -6.39 4.42
CA GLU A 235 9.30 -6.38 5.45
C GLU A 235 10.53 -7.14 4.98
N THR A 236 10.34 -8.29 4.33
CA THR A 236 11.42 -9.11 3.82
C THR A 236 11.36 -9.19 2.30
N ASN A 237 12.51 -9.04 1.66
CA ASN A 237 12.63 -9.16 0.22
C ASN A 237 13.85 -9.95 -0.21
N ASN A 238 13.89 -10.31 -1.48
CA ASN A 238 15.07 -10.82 -2.17
C ASN A 238 15.99 -9.68 -2.64
N ALA A 239 15.45 -8.46 -2.80
CA ALA A 239 16.23 -7.28 -3.16
C ALA A 239 16.78 -6.58 -1.91
N ASP A 240 17.95 -5.95 -2.05
CA ASP A 240 18.53 -5.12 -0.99
C ASP A 240 17.66 -3.87 -0.76
N VAL A 241 17.39 -3.53 0.50
CA VAL A 241 16.54 -2.39 0.88
C VAL A 241 17.32 -1.48 1.83
N ASN A 242 17.25 -0.17 1.61
CA ASN A 242 17.90 0.83 2.45
C ASN A 242 16.91 1.93 2.85
N LEU A 243 16.89 2.28 4.14
CA LEU A 243 16.00 3.29 4.71
C LEU A 243 16.16 4.66 4.03
N SER A 244 17.40 5.04 3.70
CA SER A 244 17.66 6.32 3.02
C SER A 244 16.99 6.37 1.64
N THR A 245 17.01 5.26 0.90
CA THR A 245 16.42 5.16 -0.43
C THR A 245 14.91 5.22 -0.36
N VAL A 246 14.29 4.51 0.61
CA VAL A 246 12.85 4.60 0.87
C VAL A 246 12.44 6.05 1.21
N ALA A 247 13.20 6.74 2.06
CA ALA A 247 12.94 8.14 2.41
C ALA A 247 13.06 9.10 1.20
N VAL A 248 14.07 8.91 0.35
CA VAL A 248 14.23 9.73 -0.86
C VAL A 248 13.10 9.47 -1.87
N VAL A 249 12.77 8.20 -2.12
CA VAL A 249 11.74 7.82 -3.09
C VAL A 249 10.34 8.26 -2.62
N THR A 250 10.04 8.15 -1.32
CA THR A 250 8.79 8.71 -0.74
C THR A 250 8.71 10.22 -0.92
N PHE A 251 9.79 10.94 -0.65
CA PHE A 251 9.83 12.39 -0.80
C PHE A 251 9.64 12.83 -2.25
N ILE A 252 10.31 12.15 -3.20
CA ILE A 252 10.12 12.38 -4.64
C ILE A 252 8.66 12.13 -5.03
N MET A 253 8.05 11.03 -4.58
CA MET A 253 6.66 10.69 -4.91
C MET A 253 5.67 11.75 -4.38
N ILE A 254 5.92 12.30 -3.19
CA ILE A 254 5.14 13.41 -2.63
C ILE A 254 5.28 14.65 -3.52
N ILE A 255 6.51 15.06 -3.86
CA ILE A 255 6.75 16.26 -4.69
C ILE A 255 6.07 16.11 -6.06
N VAL A 256 6.26 14.97 -6.73
CA VAL A 256 5.67 14.69 -8.04
C VAL A 256 4.15 14.77 -7.95
N SER A 257 3.53 14.10 -6.98
CA SER A 257 2.07 14.11 -6.81
C SER A 257 1.53 15.52 -6.55
N LEU A 258 2.16 16.29 -5.65
CA LEU A 258 1.73 17.66 -5.34
C LEU A 258 1.94 18.62 -6.53
N SER A 259 3.02 18.45 -7.30
CA SER A 259 3.29 19.25 -8.50
C SER A 259 2.25 19.00 -9.60
N LEU A 260 1.89 17.73 -9.84
CA LEU A 260 0.84 17.34 -10.78
C LEU A 260 -0.53 17.89 -10.37
N ILE A 261 -0.87 17.87 -9.09
CA ILE A 261 -2.11 18.45 -8.57
C ILE A 261 -2.15 19.97 -8.79
N LYS A 262 -1.06 20.67 -8.47
CA LYS A 262 -0.95 22.13 -8.69
C LYS A 262 -1.10 22.48 -10.17
N TRP A 263 -0.48 21.71 -11.06
CA TRP A 263 -0.53 21.96 -12.49
C TRP A 263 -1.88 21.60 -13.11
N GLY A 264 -2.41 20.40 -12.81
CA GLY A 264 -3.70 19.92 -13.30
C GLY A 264 -4.87 20.79 -12.79
N GLY A 265 -4.74 21.30 -11.57
CA GLY A 265 -5.72 22.22 -10.99
C GLY A 265 -5.79 23.58 -11.67
N LYS A 266 -4.68 24.10 -12.21
CA LYS A 266 -4.72 25.34 -13.02
C LYS A 266 -5.42 25.10 -14.36
N ARG A 267 -5.20 23.95 -15.01
CA ARG A 267 -5.78 23.63 -16.33
C ARG A 267 -7.29 23.43 -16.29
N SER A 268 -7.83 22.90 -15.19
CA SER A 268 -9.26 22.66 -14.99
C SER A 268 -10.07 23.91 -14.60
N VAL A 269 -9.40 25.05 -14.41
CA VAL A 269 -10.02 26.39 -14.30
C VAL A 269 -10.38 26.96 -15.67
N VAL A 270 -9.67 26.55 -16.74
CA VAL A 270 -9.71 27.18 -18.07
C VAL A 270 -10.71 26.48 -19.02
N LYS A 271 -11.51 25.54 -18.53
CA LYS A 271 -12.56 24.85 -19.30
C LYS A 271 -13.92 24.99 -18.66
#